data_AF-A0A0G0UFC0-F1
#
_entry.id   AF-A0A0G0UFC0-F1
#
_cell.length_a   1.000
_cell.length_b   1.000
_cell.length_c   1.000
_cell.angle_alpha   90.00
_cell.angle_beta   90.00
_cell.angle_gamma   90.00
#
_symmetry.space_group_name_H-M   'P 1'
#
loop_
_entity.id
_entity.type
_entity.pdbx_description
1 polymer ?
#
loop_
_entity_poly.entity_id
_entity_poly.type
_entity_poly.pdbx_seq_one_letter_code
_entity_poly.pdbx_strand_id
1 'polypeptide(L)'
;MGKRIDMISFDGVVARNFSAIARTHEWIKHVSLFGARYLIFIFALGAMLWVWNRSQEQERFLRLFELGLSGCISWGTTLLISYSIGRLRPYQTFHFEPLFRPLIETPSFPSGHATIAFAIAGTIFFHDRLAGIICMGVALLVGCSRIGIGVHYPTDIFAGAVVGLVVAWGMHVLIG
;
A
#
# COMPACT_ATOMS: atom_id res chain seq x y z
N MET A 1 -26.45 -1.59 -12.85
CA MET A 1 -26.98 -1.79 -11.48
C MET A 1 -25.90 -1.66 -10.40
N GLY A 2 -24.65 -2.10 -10.62
CA GLY A 2 -23.54 -2.00 -9.64
C GLY A 2 -23.15 -0.59 -9.15
N LYS A 3 -23.18 0.43 -10.02
CA LYS A 3 -22.81 1.83 -9.67
C LYS A 3 -23.57 2.42 -8.47
N ARG A 4 -24.81 1.98 -8.23
CA ARG A 4 -25.67 2.53 -7.16
C ARG A 4 -25.42 1.85 -5.81
N ILE A 5 -24.93 0.60 -5.80
CA ILE A 5 -24.61 -0.17 -4.59
C ILE A 5 -23.29 0.35 -3.98
N ASP A 6 -22.29 0.61 -4.81
CA ASP A 6 -21.00 1.17 -4.36
C ASP A 6 -21.17 2.55 -3.71
N MET A 7 -22.16 3.32 -4.17
CA MET A 7 -22.43 4.68 -3.68
C MET A 7 -22.90 4.77 -2.23
N ILE A 8 -23.51 3.69 -1.71
CA ILE A 8 -24.08 3.61 -0.35
C ILE A 8 -23.32 2.56 0.49
N SER A 9 -22.41 1.80 -0.12
CA SER A 9 -21.54 0.86 0.59
C SER A 9 -20.68 1.57 1.64
N PHE A 10 -20.43 0.91 2.78
CA PHE A 10 -19.52 1.40 3.82
C PHE A 10 -18.18 1.85 3.22
N ASP A 11 -17.64 1.05 2.31
CA ASP A 11 -16.38 1.27 1.62
C ASP A 11 -16.37 2.58 0.82
N GLY A 12 -17.45 2.82 0.06
CA GLY A 12 -17.65 4.05 -0.70
C GLY A 12 -17.87 5.28 0.16
N VAL A 13 -18.68 5.16 1.22
CA VAL A 13 -18.93 6.26 2.17
C VAL A 13 -17.64 6.69 2.85
N VAL A 14 -16.84 5.75 3.33
CA VAL A 14 -15.55 6.04 3.99
C VAL A 14 -14.59 6.69 3.01
N ALA A 15 -14.42 6.12 1.81
CA ALA A 15 -13.49 6.66 0.81
C ALA A 15 -13.86 8.10 0.40
N ARG A 16 -15.15 8.35 0.13
CA ARG A 16 -15.63 9.68 -0.27
C ARG A 16 -15.52 10.70 0.86
N ASN A 17 -15.98 10.34 2.07
CA ASN A 17 -16.00 11.28 3.19
C ASN A 17 -14.58 11.60 3.66
N PHE A 18 -13.68 10.62 3.72
CA PHE A 18 -12.30 10.88 4.11
C PHE A 18 -11.59 11.76 3.07
N SER A 19 -11.80 11.52 1.78
CA SER A 19 -11.27 12.40 0.73
C SER A 19 -11.88 13.80 0.77
N ALA A 20 -13.17 13.94 1.12
CA ALA A 20 -13.79 15.24 1.33
C ALA A 20 -13.15 16.00 2.50
N ILE A 21 -12.96 15.34 3.64
CA ILE A 21 -12.27 15.91 4.82
C ILE A 21 -10.84 16.33 4.46
N ALA A 22 -10.11 15.48 3.75
CA ALA A 22 -8.74 15.77 3.30
C ALA A 22 -8.67 16.96 2.34
N ARG A 23 -9.73 17.25 1.58
CA ARG A 23 -9.78 18.44 0.71
C ARG A 23 -10.13 19.73 1.44
N THR A 24 -10.88 19.66 2.53
CA THR A 24 -11.32 20.85 3.28
C THR A 24 -10.34 21.26 4.37
N HIS A 25 -9.46 20.36 4.83
CA HIS A 25 -8.48 20.64 5.89
C HIS A 25 -7.05 20.56 5.33
N GLU A 26 -6.35 21.70 5.23
CA GLU A 26 -5.02 21.78 4.62
C GLU A 26 -3.98 20.85 5.29
N TRP A 27 -4.02 20.68 6.60
CA TRP A 27 -3.09 19.76 7.27
C TRP A 27 -3.33 18.30 6.87
N ILE A 28 -4.59 17.86 6.77
CA ILE A 28 -4.95 16.49 6.33
C ILE A 28 -4.57 16.29 4.87
N LYS A 29 -4.78 17.31 4.04
CA LYS A 29 -4.36 17.35 2.64
C LYS A 29 -2.87 17.10 2.50
N HIS A 30 -2.05 17.86 3.23
CA HIS A 30 -0.59 17.75 3.16
C HIS A 30 -0.09 16.42 3.69
N VAL A 31 -0.64 15.91 4.80
CA VAL A 31 -0.32 14.58 5.33
C VAL A 31 -0.68 13.48 4.33
N SER A 32 -1.86 13.56 3.71
CA SER A 32 -2.31 12.59 2.71
C SER A 32 -1.46 12.63 1.45
N LEU A 33 -1.12 13.83 0.96
CA LEU A 33 -0.23 14.00 -0.19
C LEU A 33 1.18 13.49 0.10
N PHE A 34 1.72 13.79 1.29
CA PHE A 34 3.04 13.34 1.70
C PHE A 34 3.10 11.82 1.79
N GLY A 35 2.13 11.21 2.50
CA GLY A 35 2.07 9.77 2.65
C GLY A 35 1.85 9.03 1.33
N ALA A 36 1.01 9.59 0.44
CA ALA A 36 0.73 8.98 -0.85
C ALA A 36 1.89 9.12 -1.85
N ARG A 37 2.71 10.18 -1.78
CA ARG A 37 3.75 10.49 -2.78
C ARG A 37 5.16 10.13 -2.33
N TYR A 38 5.50 10.32 -1.05
CA TYR A 38 6.88 10.26 -0.58
C TYR A 38 7.12 9.16 0.44
N LEU A 39 6.15 8.92 1.34
CA LEU A 39 6.35 7.98 2.45
C LEU A 39 6.70 6.57 2.00
N ILE A 40 6.14 6.07 0.88
CA ILE A 40 6.49 4.73 0.37
C ILE A 40 7.97 4.62 -0.01
N PHE A 41 8.56 5.67 -0.61
CA PHE A 41 9.97 5.68 -1.00
C PHE A 41 10.88 5.83 0.21
N ILE A 42 10.52 6.72 1.14
CA ILE A 42 11.22 6.90 2.41
C ILE A 42 11.19 5.60 3.21
N PHE A 43 10.05 4.91 3.23
CA PHE A 43 9.87 3.66 3.93
C PHE A 43 10.70 2.54 3.29
N ALA A 44 10.69 2.40 1.97
CA ALA A 44 11.52 1.43 1.27
C ALA A 44 13.03 1.66 1.50
N LEU A 45 13.48 2.91 1.41
CA LEU A 45 14.88 3.27 1.71
C LEU A 45 15.22 2.99 3.18
N GLY A 46 14.34 3.38 4.11
CA GLY A 46 14.50 3.11 5.53
C GLY A 46 14.59 1.61 5.84
N ALA A 47 13.78 0.79 5.19
CA ALA A 47 13.83 -0.66 5.27
C ALA A 47 15.17 -1.22 4.77
N MET A 48 15.65 -0.76 3.61
CA MET A 48 16.95 -1.16 3.07
C MET A 48 18.11 -0.79 4.01
N LEU A 49 18.09 0.43 4.56
CA LEU A 49 19.10 0.90 5.52
C LEU A 49 19.02 0.13 6.84
N TRP A 50 17.82 -0.21 7.30
CA TRP A 50 17.63 -1.05 8.48
C TRP A 50 18.24 -2.44 8.26
N VAL A 51 17.94 -3.10 7.14
CA VAL A 51 18.53 -4.40 6.79
C VAL A 51 20.06 -4.29 6.70
N TRP A 52 20.57 -3.25 6.05
CA TRP A 52 22.00 -3.01 5.91
C TRP A 52 22.73 -2.94 7.27
N ASN A 53 22.15 -2.18 8.21
CA ASN A 53 22.75 -1.93 9.52
C ASN A 53 22.54 -3.06 10.54
N ARG A 54 21.47 -3.84 10.42
CA ARG A 54 21.11 -4.89 11.40
C ARG A 54 21.51 -6.30 10.98
N SER A 55 21.80 -6.52 9.70
CA SER A 55 22.18 -7.84 9.20
C SER A 55 23.69 -8.03 9.26
N GLN A 56 24.11 -9.24 9.65
CA GLN A 56 25.49 -9.67 9.51
C GLN A 56 25.92 -9.63 8.04
N GLU A 57 27.20 -9.38 7.79
CA GLU A 57 27.74 -9.22 6.42
C GLU A 57 27.38 -10.41 5.51
N GLN A 58 27.41 -11.64 6.07
CA GLN A 58 27.10 -12.88 5.35
C GLN A 58 25.61 -13.00 4.96
N GLU A 59 24.69 -12.45 5.75
CA GLU A 59 23.23 -12.54 5.52
C GLU A 59 22.67 -11.34 4.77
N ARG A 60 23.40 -10.22 4.76
CA ARG A 60 22.93 -8.92 4.26
C ARG A 60 22.43 -8.99 2.82
N PHE A 61 23.17 -9.67 1.96
CA PHE A 61 22.78 -9.82 0.54
C PHE A 61 21.46 -10.56 0.41
N LEU A 62 21.30 -11.70 1.09
CA LEU A 62 20.08 -12.52 1.03
C LEU A 62 18.87 -11.76 1.53
N ARG A 63 18.97 -11.03 2.65
CA ARG A 63 17.85 -10.24 3.19
C ARG A 63 17.46 -9.06 2.32
N LEU A 64 18.42 -8.36 1.71
CA LEU A 64 18.12 -7.31 0.75
C LEU A 64 17.49 -7.88 -0.52
N PHE A 65 17.96 -9.04 -0.97
CA PHE A 65 17.40 -9.75 -2.11
C PHE A 65 15.96 -10.20 -1.83
N GLU A 66 15.68 -10.79 -0.66
CA GLU A 66 14.34 -11.17 -0.21
C GLU A 66 13.41 -9.96 -0.16
N LEU A 67 13.86 -8.82 0.40
CA LEU A 67 13.09 -7.57 0.47
C LEU A 67 12.75 -7.05 -0.93
N GLY A 68 13.74 -7.00 -1.83
CA GLY A 68 13.54 -6.55 -3.20
C GLY A 68 12.61 -7.47 -3.99
N LEU A 69 12.82 -8.78 -3.89
CA LEU A 69 12.03 -9.78 -4.60
C LEU A 69 10.58 -9.83 -4.08
N SER A 70 10.37 -9.71 -2.77
CA SER A 70 9.03 -9.59 -2.18
C SER A 70 8.27 -8.39 -2.72
N GLY A 71 8.94 -7.24 -2.88
CA GLY A 71 8.36 -6.04 -3.49
C GLY A 71 7.99 -6.25 -4.97
N CYS A 72 8.90 -6.85 -5.76
CA CYS A 72 8.67 -7.13 -7.18
C CYS A 72 7.52 -8.11 -7.41
N ILE A 73 7.50 -9.24 -6.68
CA ILE A 73 6.43 -10.24 -6.78
C ILE A 73 5.09 -9.66 -6.33
N SER A 74 5.09 -8.85 -5.27
CA SER A 74 3.89 -8.14 -4.81
C SER A 74 3.32 -7.19 -5.85
N TRP A 75 4.19 -6.43 -6.53
CA TRP A 75 3.79 -5.55 -7.62
C TRP A 75 3.18 -6.34 -8.79
N GLY A 76 3.87 -7.39 -9.25
CA GLY A 76 3.37 -8.25 -10.32
C GLY A 76 2.02 -8.88 -9.99
N THR A 77 1.89 -9.44 -8.78
CA THR A 77 0.64 -10.03 -8.28
C THR A 77 -0.49 -9.01 -8.22
N THR A 78 -0.20 -7.79 -7.76
CA THR A 78 -1.18 -6.70 -7.74
C THR A 78 -1.66 -6.37 -9.15
N LEU A 79 -0.76 -6.23 -10.12
CA LEU A 79 -1.15 -5.95 -11.50
C LEU A 79 -2.05 -7.04 -12.08
N LEU A 80 -1.70 -8.31 -11.87
CA LEU A 80 -2.51 -9.44 -12.33
C LEU A 80 -3.94 -9.40 -11.76
N ILE A 81 -4.06 -9.20 -10.45
CA ILE A 81 -5.37 -9.11 -9.77
C ILE A 81 -6.12 -7.87 -10.27
N SER A 82 -5.45 -6.73 -10.39
CA SER A 82 -6.07 -5.46 -10.79
C SER A 82 -6.69 -5.53 -12.18
N TYR A 83 -5.97 -6.05 -13.17
CA TYR A 83 -6.52 -6.19 -14.51
C TYR A 83 -7.60 -7.26 -14.62
N SER A 84 -7.59 -8.25 -13.71
CA SER A 84 -8.65 -9.27 -13.67
C SER A 84 -9.96 -8.74 -13.09
N ILE A 85 -9.90 -7.82 -12.11
CA ILE A 85 -11.09 -7.30 -11.42
C ILE A 85 -11.61 -6.00 -12.06
N GLY A 86 -10.74 -5.12 -12.52
CA GLY A 86 -11.14 -3.91 -13.25
C GLY A 86 -11.95 -2.89 -12.42
N ARG A 87 -11.80 -2.88 -11.09
CA ARG A 87 -12.56 -1.98 -10.19
C ARG A 87 -12.24 -0.51 -10.48
N LEU A 88 -13.28 0.32 -10.65
CA LEU A 88 -13.15 1.77 -10.79
C LEU A 88 -12.74 2.42 -9.47
N ARG A 89 -11.90 3.46 -9.53
CA ARG A 89 -11.46 4.21 -8.35
C ARG A 89 -12.61 5.05 -7.75
N PRO A 90 -12.49 5.47 -6.46
CA PRO A 90 -13.49 6.32 -5.82
C PRO A 90 -13.78 7.60 -6.61
N TYR A 91 -12.74 8.33 -7.02
CA TYR A 91 -12.92 9.58 -7.78
C TYR A 91 -13.65 9.40 -9.11
N GLN A 92 -13.50 8.23 -9.76
CA GLN A 92 -14.19 7.88 -11.00
C GLN A 92 -15.65 7.51 -10.75
N THR A 93 -15.92 6.80 -9.66
CA THR A 93 -17.26 6.32 -9.29
C THR A 93 -18.15 7.45 -8.76
N PHE A 94 -17.57 8.34 -7.95
CA PHE A 94 -18.27 9.46 -7.29
C PHE A 94 -18.09 10.81 -7.99
N HIS A 95 -17.40 10.84 -9.14
CA HIS A 95 -17.22 12.02 -9.97
C HIS A 95 -16.69 13.25 -9.21
N PHE A 96 -15.58 13.06 -8.49
CA PHE A 96 -14.88 14.14 -7.80
C PHE A 96 -13.42 14.24 -8.25
N GLU A 97 -12.77 15.38 -8.05
CA GLU A 97 -11.34 15.51 -8.33
C GLU A 97 -10.48 14.95 -7.19
N PRO A 98 -9.59 13.98 -7.45
CA PRO A 98 -8.67 13.47 -6.44
C PRO A 98 -7.57 14.50 -6.14
N LEU A 99 -6.99 14.45 -4.93
CA LEU A 99 -5.90 15.35 -4.55
C LEU A 99 -4.62 15.10 -5.37
N PHE A 100 -4.45 13.88 -5.86
CA PHE A 100 -3.34 13.48 -6.71
C PHE A 100 -3.77 12.34 -7.62
N ARG A 101 -3.59 12.50 -8.94
CA ARG A 101 -3.89 11.44 -9.90
C ARG A 101 -2.70 10.47 -9.99
N PRO A 102 -2.96 9.15 -10.06
CA PRO A 102 -1.90 8.18 -10.35
C PRO A 102 -1.17 8.51 -11.65
N LEU A 103 0.15 8.33 -11.69
CA LEU A 103 0.95 8.49 -12.92
C LEU A 103 0.59 7.44 -13.98
N ILE A 104 0.23 6.24 -13.52
CA ILE A 104 -0.20 5.12 -14.35
C ILE A 104 -1.63 4.79 -13.92
N GLU A 105 -2.57 4.87 -14.87
CA GLU A 105 -3.96 4.50 -14.62
C GLU A 105 -4.11 2.98 -14.60
N THR A 106 -4.05 2.41 -13.40
CA THR A 106 -4.46 1.04 -13.13
C THR A 106 -5.79 0.99 -12.37
N PRO A 107 -6.54 -0.13 -12.47
CA PRO A 107 -7.71 -0.39 -11.64
C PRO A 107 -7.43 -0.20 -10.13
N SER A 108 -8.48 0.05 -9.35
CA SER A 108 -8.34 0.42 -7.93
C SER A 108 -7.94 -0.74 -7.03
N PHE A 109 -8.38 -1.96 -7.34
CA PHE A 109 -8.25 -3.10 -6.43
C PHE A 109 -7.20 -4.09 -6.93
N PRO A 110 -6.29 -4.61 -6.07
CA PRO A 110 -5.91 -4.07 -4.77
C PRO A 110 -5.03 -2.82 -4.92
N SER A 111 -4.76 -2.12 -3.82
CA SER A 111 -3.85 -0.97 -3.82
C SER A 111 -2.39 -1.42 -3.91
N GLY A 112 -1.72 -1.15 -5.05
CA GLY A 112 -0.30 -1.50 -5.21
C GLY A 112 0.66 -0.83 -4.21
N HIS A 113 0.38 0.39 -3.77
CA HIS A 113 1.17 1.05 -2.72
C HIS A 113 1.01 0.32 -1.37
N ALA A 114 -0.21 -0.12 -1.06
CA ALA A 114 -0.46 -0.89 0.15
C ALA A 114 0.22 -2.26 0.05
N THR A 115 0.06 -2.97 -1.07
CA THR A 115 0.70 -4.27 -1.27
C THR A 115 2.20 -4.22 -1.06
N ILE A 116 2.90 -3.28 -1.71
CA ILE A 116 4.36 -3.15 -1.57
C ILE A 116 4.74 -2.77 -0.13
N ALA A 117 4.02 -1.84 0.50
CA ALA A 117 4.32 -1.43 1.86
C ALA A 117 4.15 -2.59 2.87
N PHE A 118 3.07 -3.35 2.75
CA PHE A 118 2.84 -4.51 3.62
C PHE A 118 3.78 -5.68 3.30
N ALA A 119 4.24 -5.83 2.06
CA ALA A 119 5.29 -6.79 1.72
C ALA A 119 6.62 -6.43 2.41
N ILE A 120 7.04 -5.16 2.32
CA ILE A 120 8.24 -4.66 3.03
C ILE A 120 8.12 -4.89 4.54
N ALA A 121 6.98 -4.51 5.12
CA ALA A 121 6.75 -4.69 6.55
C ALA A 121 6.72 -6.16 6.96
N GLY A 122 6.13 -7.03 6.13
CA GLY A 122 6.08 -8.47 6.33
C GLY A 122 7.47 -9.10 6.30
N THR A 123 8.29 -8.79 5.30
CA THR A 123 9.66 -9.28 5.21
C THR A 123 10.48 -8.88 6.44
N ILE A 124 10.38 -7.63 6.89
CA ILE A 124 11.04 -7.19 8.13
C ILE A 124 10.50 -7.96 9.34
N PHE A 125 9.18 -8.15 9.43
CA PHE A 125 8.54 -8.85 10.56
C PHE A 125 9.04 -10.28 10.77
N PHE A 126 9.33 -10.99 9.68
CA PHE A 126 9.85 -12.36 9.78
C PHE A 126 11.30 -12.42 10.30
N HIS A 127 12.09 -11.37 10.11
CA HIS A 127 13.46 -11.27 10.66
C HIS A 127 13.52 -10.58 12.03
N ASP A 128 12.67 -9.59 12.27
CA ASP A 128 12.53 -8.86 13.54
C ASP A 128 11.07 -8.44 13.74
N ARG A 129 10.39 -9.11 14.67
CA ARG A 129 8.97 -8.90 14.93
C ARG A 129 8.65 -7.47 15.38
N LEU A 130 9.50 -6.86 16.21
CA LEU A 130 9.23 -5.52 16.73
C LEU A 130 9.39 -4.48 15.64
N ALA A 131 10.48 -4.55 14.88
CA ALA A 131 10.69 -3.69 13.71
C ALA A 131 9.56 -3.88 12.68
N GLY A 132 9.14 -5.12 12.45
CA GLY A 132 8.03 -5.45 11.58
C GLY A 132 6.71 -4.82 12.00
N ILE A 133 6.33 -4.89 13.28
CA ILE A 133 5.10 -4.28 13.79
C ILE A 133 5.11 -2.76 13.58
N ILE A 134 6.24 -2.10 13.85
CA ILE A 134 6.39 -0.66 13.57
C ILE A 134 6.20 -0.39 12.07
N CYS A 135 6.81 -1.21 11.22
CA CYS A 135 6.68 -1.13 9.77
C CYS A 135 5.24 -1.36 9.29
N MET A 136 4.46 -2.22 9.94
CA MET A 136 3.02 -2.39 9.64
C MET A 136 2.24 -1.10 9.90
N GLY A 137 2.59 -0.38 10.96
CA GLY A 137 2.03 0.95 11.24
C GLY A 137 2.33 1.94 10.11
N VAL A 138 3.57 1.96 9.62
CA VAL A 138 3.96 2.81 8.48
C VAL A 138 3.23 2.39 7.20
N ALA A 139 3.09 1.08 6.93
CA ALA A 139 2.36 0.57 5.78
C ALA A 139 0.88 0.94 5.82
N LEU A 140 0.26 0.91 7.00
CA LEU A 140 -1.11 1.38 7.21
C LEU A 140 -1.23 2.88 6.94
N LEU A 141 -0.27 3.70 7.39
CA LEU A 141 -0.25 5.13 7.09
C LEU A 141 -0.17 5.40 5.58
N VAL A 142 0.69 4.68 4.85
CA VAL A 142 0.74 4.74 3.38
C VAL A 142 -0.65 4.44 2.78
N GLY A 143 -1.28 3.34 3.22
CA GLY A 143 -2.61 2.95 2.78
C GLY A 143 -3.69 4.00 3.06
N CYS A 144 -3.76 4.52 4.29
CA CYS A 144 -4.68 5.58 4.69
C CYS A 144 -4.50 6.85 3.87
N SER A 145 -3.25 7.24 3.58
CA SER A 145 -2.97 8.38 2.71
C SER A 145 -3.53 8.19 1.29
N ARG A 146 -3.55 6.95 0.76
CA ARG A 146 -4.17 6.64 -0.54
C ARG A 146 -5.69 6.84 -0.54
N ILE A 147 -6.35 6.55 0.58
CA ILE A 147 -7.78 6.82 0.77
C ILE A 147 -8.00 8.33 0.85
N GLY A 148 -7.16 9.05 1.63
CA GLY A 148 -7.23 10.51 1.80
C GLY A 148 -7.12 11.26 0.47
N ILE A 149 -6.22 10.86 -0.43
CA ILE A 149 -6.13 11.48 -1.77
C ILE A 149 -7.25 11.07 -2.74
N GLY A 150 -8.13 10.14 -2.34
CA GLY A 150 -9.35 9.78 -3.07
C GLY A 150 -9.17 8.73 -4.17
N VAL A 151 -8.09 7.94 -4.14
CA VAL A 151 -7.75 7.02 -5.25
C VAL A 151 -7.93 5.54 -4.93
N HIS A 152 -8.19 5.18 -3.67
CA HIS A 152 -8.43 3.81 -3.22
C HIS A 152 -9.51 3.75 -2.14
N TYR A 153 -10.20 2.62 -2.09
CA TYR A 153 -11.14 2.28 -1.03
C TYR A 153 -10.44 1.59 0.16
N PRO A 154 -11.00 1.62 1.38
CA PRO A 154 -10.53 0.80 2.50
C PRO A 154 -10.29 -0.67 2.15
N THR A 155 -11.21 -1.30 1.41
CA THR A 155 -11.03 -2.71 0.99
C THR A 155 -9.88 -2.92 0.00
N ASP A 156 -9.55 -1.93 -0.83
CA ASP A 156 -8.37 -1.99 -1.69
C ASP A 156 -7.08 -2.04 -0.85
N ILE A 157 -7.05 -1.33 0.29
CA ILE A 157 -5.92 -1.31 1.23
C ILE A 157 -5.84 -2.64 1.97
N PHE A 158 -6.96 -3.13 2.49
CA PHE A 158 -7.01 -4.42 3.18
C PHE A 158 -6.56 -5.58 2.30
N ALA A 159 -7.06 -5.65 1.05
CA ALA A 159 -6.62 -6.65 0.10
C ALA A 159 -5.14 -6.52 -0.26
N GLY A 160 -4.64 -5.29 -0.42
CA GLY A 160 -3.22 -5.03 -0.59
C GLY A 160 -2.39 -5.56 0.59
N ALA A 161 -2.85 -5.33 1.82
CA ALA A 161 -2.20 -5.86 3.01
C ALA A 161 -2.12 -7.39 3.00
N VAL A 162 -3.23 -8.06 2.71
CA VAL A 162 -3.27 -9.54 2.61
C VAL A 162 -2.30 -10.03 1.54
N VAL A 163 -2.35 -9.48 0.33
CA VAL A 163 -1.47 -9.90 -0.78
C VAL A 163 0.00 -9.68 -0.41
N GLY A 164 0.35 -8.50 0.13
CA GLY A 164 1.73 -8.18 0.50
C GLY A 164 2.27 -9.10 1.59
N LEU A 165 1.47 -9.38 2.62
CA LEU A 165 1.85 -10.28 3.71
C LEU A 165 2.00 -11.73 3.25
N VAL A 166 1.09 -12.21 2.39
CA VAL A 166 1.17 -13.57 1.83
C VAL A 166 2.41 -13.73 0.96
N VAL A 167 2.72 -12.74 0.11
CA VAL A 167 3.95 -12.76 -0.70
C VAL A 167 5.18 -12.74 0.20
N ALA A 168 5.24 -11.84 1.18
CA ALA A 168 6.36 -11.77 2.11
C ALA A 168 6.57 -13.10 2.86
N TRP A 169 5.49 -13.72 3.34
CA TRP A 169 5.55 -15.02 3.99
C TRP A 169 6.07 -16.11 3.05
N GLY A 170 5.54 -16.18 1.82
CA GLY A 170 6.00 -17.14 0.83
C GLY A 170 7.47 -16.95 0.47
N MET A 171 7.92 -15.71 0.30
CA MET A 171 9.33 -15.42 0.02
C MET A 171 10.25 -15.80 1.18
N HIS A 172 9.82 -15.52 2.42
CA HIS A 172 10.56 -15.88 3.62
C HIS A 172 10.70 -17.40 3.76
N VAL A 173 9.64 -18.17 3.51
CA VAL A 173 9.72 -19.64 3.56
C VAL A 173 10.64 -20.22 2.47
N LEU A 174 10.76 -19.55 1.32
CA LEU A 174 11.55 -20.02 0.19
C LEU A 174 13.04 -19.64 0.26
N ILE A 175 13.37 -18.49 0.87
CA ILE A 175 14.71 -17.88 0.79
C ILE A 175 15.26 -17.45 2.16
N GLY A 176 14.39 -17.23 3.15
CA GLY A 176 14.74 -16.79 4.51
C GLY A 176 15.30 -17.90 5.38
#